data_AF-D7A171-F1
#
_entry.id   AF-D7A171-F1
#
_cell.length_a   1.000
_cell.length_b   1.000
_cell.length_c   1.000
_cell.angle_alpha   90.00
_cell.angle_beta   90.00
_cell.angle_gamma   90.00
#
_symmetry.space_group_name_H-M   'P 1'
#
loop_
_entity.id
_entity.type
_entity.pdbx_description
1 polymer ?
#
loop_
_entity_poly.entity_id
_entity_poly.type
_entity_poly.pdbx_seq_one_letter_code
_entity_poly.pdbx_strand_id
1 'polypeptide(L)'
;MAIRTGTLIAQGAPASPAVLVPGLVVLLMVLSFLFLPWAVVEVSRGDFLLVTIFLGGGAAWLTGRSIAGTWRSYRQAVIYAVLLGCVVRFFHYALFEGTLLSWHYFLTDTAFLLAVTTLGFRAERAKQMGTRYGWLYRQAGPFGWTEGVPSATHGDTA
;
A
#
# COMPACT_ATOMS: atom_id res chain seq x y z
N MET A 1 -28.78 -6.74 -1.43
CA MET A 1 -27.32 -6.94 -1.33
C MET A 1 -26.75 -6.93 -2.75
N ALA A 2 -26.41 -5.75 -3.28
CA ALA A 2 -25.91 -5.64 -4.65
C ALA A 2 -24.50 -6.25 -4.71
N ILE A 3 -24.34 -7.31 -5.50
CA ILE A 3 -23.04 -7.94 -5.74
C ILE A 3 -22.21 -6.92 -6.53
N ARG A 4 -21.33 -6.20 -5.83
CA ARG A 4 -20.34 -5.31 -6.47
C ARG A 4 -19.30 -6.17 -7.17
N THR A 5 -19.56 -6.50 -8.42
CA THR A 5 -18.62 -7.17 -9.35
C THR A 5 -17.55 -6.17 -9.79
N GLY A 6 -16.66 -5.82 -8.87
CA GLY A 6 -15.46 -5.02 -9.14
C GLY A 6 -14.26 -5.66 -8.45
N THR A 7 -13.05 -5.52 -9.02
CA THR A 7 -11.82 -6.00 -8.36
C THR A 7 -11.69 -5.38 -6.96
N LEU A 8 -11.07 -6.08 -6.00
CA LEU A 8 -10.95 -5.62 -4.59
C LEU A 8 -10.35 -4.21 -4.45
N ILE A 9 -9.54 -3.79 -5.43
CA ILE A 9 -8.95 -2.44 -5.52
C ILE A 9 -9.96 -1.40 -6.05
N ALA A 10 -10.90 -1.80 -6.91
CA ALA A 10 -11.93 -0.92 -7.46
C ALA A 10 -13.01 -0.56 -6.43
N GLN A 11 -13.14 -1.34 -5.36
CA GLN A 11 -14.04 -1.01 -4.26
C GLN A 11 -13.48 0.20 -3.48
N GLY A 12 -14.16 1.34 -3.60
CA GLY A 12 -13.77 2.59 -2.93
C GLY A 12 -13.90 2.56 -1.42
N ALA A 13 -14.62 1.60 -0.84
CA ALA A 13 -14.92 1.60 0.59
C ALA A 13 -13.65 1.69 1.47
N PRO A 14 -13.65 2.53 2.53
CA PRO A 14 -12.51 2.66 3.44
C PRO A 14 -12.21 1.36 4.20
N ALA A 15 -13.22 0.51 4.41
CA ALA A 15 -13.08 -0.82 5.00
C ALA A 15 -12.91 -1.93 3.95
N SER A 16 -12.50 -1.60 2.72
CA SER A 16 -12.26 -2.62 1.69
C SER A 16 -11.06 -3.52 2.08
N PRO A 17 -11.06 -4.80 1.65
CA PRO A 17 -9.95 -5.72 1.90
C PRO A 17 -8.59 -5.17 1.43
N ALA A 18 -8.58 -4.31 0.42
CA ALA A 18 -7.39 -3.65 -0.09
C ALA A 18 -6.82 -2.53 0.80
N VAL A 19 -7.49 -2.16 1.90
CA VAL A 19 -6.95 -1.32 2.98
C VAL A 19 -6.66 -2.18 4.21
N LEU A 20 -7.60 -3.07 4.56
CA LEU A 20 -7.49 -3.90 5.76
C LEU A 20 -6.35 -4.91 5.69
N VAL A 21 -6.15 -5.59 4.55
CA VAL A 21 -5.07 -6.58 4.40
C VAL A 21 -3.71 -5.92 4.48
N PRO A 22 -3.39 -4.85 3.73
CA PRO A 22 -2.13 -4.13 3.90
C PRO A 22 -1.92 -3.57 5.31
N GLY A 23 -2.98 -3.00 5.92
CA GLY A 23 -2.91 -2.48 7.29
C GLY A 23 -2.62 -3.57 8.31
N LEU A 24 -3.25 -4.75 8.17
CA LEU A 24 -2.99 -5.91 9.00
C LEU A 24 -1.56 -6.43 8.81
N VAL A 25 -1.07 -6.49 7.57
CA VAL A 25 0.32 -6.91 7.29
C VAL A 25 1.31 -5.97 7.98
N VAL A 26 1.13 -4.66 7.87
CA VAL A 26 1.99 -3.67 8.56
C VAL A 26 1.89 -3.85 10.09
N LEU A 27 0.68 -4.03 10.63
CA LEU A 27 0.48 -4.23 12.06
C LEU A 27 1.17 -5.52 12.55
N LEU A 28 0.96 -6.63 11.85
CA LEU A 28 1.61 -7.91 12.16
C LEU A 28 3.14 -7.78 12.06
N MET A 29 3.65 -7.02 11.11
CA MET A 29 5.07 -6.75 10.96
C MET A 29 5.62 -6.00 12.19
N VAL A 30 4.92 -4.95 12.63
CA VAL A 30 5.30 -4.16 13.81
C VAL A 30 5.21 -5.00 15.09
N LEU A 31 4.15 -5.79 15.24
CA LEU A 31 4.02 -6.71 16.37
C LEU A 31 5.14 -7.75 16.36
N SER A 32 5.45 -8.32 15.20
CA SER A 32 6.55 -9.29 15.06
C SER A 32 7.89 -8.64 15.40
N PHE A 33 8.15 -7.41 14.96
CA PHE A 33 9.36 -6.67 15.31
C PHE A 33 9.51 -6.45 16.83
N LEU A 34 8.42 -6.17 17.54
CA LEU A 34 8.43 -5.91 18.98
C LEU A 34 8.52 -7.19 19.83
N PHE A 35 7.75 -8.22 19.49
CA PHE A 35 7.59 -9.41 20.33
C PHE A 35 8.45 -10.60 19.86
N LEU A 36 8.69 -10.72 18.56
CA LEU A 36 9.39 -11.86 17.93
C LEU A 36 10.43 -11.34 16.91
N PRO A 37 11.44 -10.58 17.37
CA PRO A 37 12.36 -9.89 16.48
C PRO A 37 13.11 -10.85 15.55
N TRP A 38 13.39 -12.08 15.97
CA TRP A 38 14.03 -13.12 15.18
C TRP A 38 13.23 -13.53 13.93
N ALA A 39 11.94 -13.21 13.85
CA ALA A 39 11.12 -13.52 12.68
C ALA A 39 11.30 -12.50 11.55
N VAL A 40 11.79 -11.30 11.84
CA VAL A 40 11.83 -10.16 10.90
C VAL A 40 13.23 -9.56 10.77
N VAL A 41 14.00 -9.58 11.86
CA VAL A 41 15.33 -8.99 11.99
C VAL A 41 16.36 -10.10 11.92
N GLU A 42 17.27 -9.98 10.96
CA GLU A 42 18.34 -10.96 10.75
C GLU A 42 19.62 -10.57 11.50
N VAL A 43 20.16 -9.38 11.22
CA VAL A 43 21.46 -8.95 11.74
C VAL A 43 21.28 -8.01 12.94
N SER A 44 20.59 -6.89 12.75
CA SER A 44 20.42 -5.88 13.79
C SER A 44 19.08 -5.16 13.68
N ARG A 45 18.50 -4.75 14.81
CA ARG A 45 17.25 -3.95 14.75
C ARG A 45 17.46 -2.60 14.03
N GLY A 46 18.69 -2.07 14.05
CA GLY A 46 19.05 -0.80 13.43
C GLY A 46 19.00 -0.86 11.90
N ASP A 47 19.57 -1.90 11.30
CA ASP A 47 19.50 -2.08 9.83
C ASP A 47 18.05 -2.18 9.36
N PHE A 48 17.20 -2.89 10.08
CA PHE A 48 15.81 -3.09 9.70
C PHE A 48 15.03 -1.77 9.76
N LEU A 49 15.22 -0.98 10.83
CA LEU A 49 14.61 0.33 10.96
C LEU A 49 15.07 1.28 9.85
N LEU A 50 16.37 1.30 9.53
CA LEU A 50 16.93 2.19 8.54
C LEU A 50 16.59 1.76 7.11
N VAL A 51 16.92 0.52 6.74
CA VAL A 51 16.84 0.02 5.37
C VAL A 51 15.42 -0.39 5.02
N THR A 52 14.74 -1.17 5.86
CA THR A 52 13.39 -1.66 5.53
C THR A 52 12.32 -0.62 5.84
N ILE A 53 12.29 -0.07 7.05
CA ILE A 53 11.22 0.87 7.43
C ILE A 53 11.42 2.24 6.78
N PHE A 54 12.57 2.87 6.99
CA PHE A 54 12.78 4.26 6.55
C PHE A 54 13.01 4.36 5.04
N LEU A 55 14.08 3.75 4.53
CA LEU A 55 14.42 3.76 3.09
C LEU A 55 13.39 2.98 2.26
N GLY A 56 13.17 1.71 2.60
CA GLY A 56 12.27 0.81 1.89
C GLY A 56 10.82 1.27 1.98
N GLY A 57 10.30 1.50 3.19
CA GLY A 57 8.93 1.96 3.41
C GLY A 57 8.67 3.33 2.79
N GLY A 58 9.62 4.27 2.90
CA GLY A 58 9.54 5.57 2.25
C GLY A 58 9.46 5.46 0.73
N ALA A 59 10.36 4.68 0.13
CA ALA A 59 10.35 4.42 -1.31
C ALA A 59 9.05 3.72 -1.75
N ALA A 60 8.61 2.70 -1.02
CA ALA A 60 7.37 1.96 -1.30
C ALA A 60 6.15 2.88 -1.33
N TRP A 61 6.03 3.76 -0.33
CA TRP A 61 4.94 4.73 -0.26
C TRP A 61 4.92 5.67 -1.48
N LEU A 62 6.08 6.24 -1.82
CA LEU A 62 6.23 7.13 -2.96
C LEU A 62 5.96 6.42 -4.30
N THR A 63 6.43 5.18 -4.45
CA THR A 63 6.16 4.32 -5.62
C THR A 63 4.66 4.06 -5.78
N GLY A 64 3.96 3.69 -4.70
CA GLY A 64 2.52 3.48 -4.75
C GLY A 64 1.78 4.73 -5.22
N ARG A 65 2.13 5.88 -4.65
CA ARG A 65 1.53 7.18 -4.99
C ARG A 65 1.83 7.59 -6.44
N SER A 66 3.05 7.44 -6.92
CA SER A 66 3.44 7.86 -8.28
C SER A 66 2.71 7.07 -9.37
N ILE A 67 2.54 5.76 -9.15
CA ILE A 67 1.83 4.88 -10.08
C ILE A 67 0.33 5.21 -10.10
N ALA A 68 -0.28 5.39 -8.93
CA ALA A 68 -1.67 5.84 -8.85
C ALA A 68 -1.85 7.23 -9.50
N GLY A 69 -0.90 8.14 -9.27
CA GLY A 69 -0.87 9.50 -9.82
C GLY A 69 -1.01 9.57 -11.34
N THR A 70 -0.49 8.56 -12.04
CA THR A 70 -0.51 8.44 -13.51
C THR A 70 -1.65 7.56 -14.04
N TRP A 71 -2.63 7.23 -13.20
CA TRP A 71 -3.75 6.35 -13.52
C TRP A 71 -3.35 4.91 -13.91
N ARG A 72 -2.10 4.52 -13.66
CA ARG A 72 -1.58 3.21 -14.01
C ARG A 72 -2.23 2.07 -13.22
N SER A 73 -2.09 0.86 -13.74
CA SER A 73 -2.71 -0.34 -13.16
C SER A 73 -2.01 -0.75 -11.86
N TYR A 74 -2.79 -1.26 -10.91
CA TYR A 74 -2.26 -1.76 -9.63
C TYR A 74 -1.22 -2.88 -9.81
N ARG A 75 -1.31 -3.66 -10.89
CA ARG A 75 -0.30 -4.69 -11.22
C ARG A 75 1.11 -4.12 -11.31
N GLN A 76 1.26 -2.91 -11.84
CA GLN A 76 2.58 -2.26 -11.90
C GLN A 76 3.08 -1.90 -10.51
N ALA A 77 2.21 -1.47 -9.59
CA ALA A 77 2.59 -1.22 -8.20
C ALA A 77 3.09 -2.50 -7.50
N VAL A 78 2.43 -3.64 -7.74
CA VAL A 78 2.88 -4.94 -7.23
C VAL A 78 4.26 -5.31 -7.78
N ILE A 79 4.47 -5.18 -9.10
CA ILE A 79 5.76 -5.50 -9.73
C ILE A 79 6.87 -4.62 -9.15
N TYR A 80 6.65 -3.31 -9.03
CA TYR A 80 7.65 -2.41 -8.47
C TYR A 80 7.90 -2.65 -6.98
N ALA A 81 6.90 -3.07 -6.20
CA ALA A 81 7.10 -3.45 -4.81
C ALA A 81 8.00 -4.70 -4.66
N VAL A 82 7.85 -5.68 -5.56
CA VAL A 82 8.74 -6.86 -5.60
C VAL A 82 10.16 -6.47 -5.97
N LEU A 83 10.33 -5.63 -7.00
CA LEU A 83 11.65 -5.10 -7.36
C LEU A 83 12.29 -4.32 -6.21
N LEU A 84 11.50 -3.53 -5.49
CA LEU A 84 11.96 -2.80 -4.31
C LEU A 84 12.38 -3.76 -3.18
N GLY A 85 11.68 -4.87 -2.99
CA GLY A 85 12.08 -5.95 -2.08
C GLY A 85 13.45 -6.52 -2.44
N CYS A 86 13.73 -6.74 -3.72
CA CYS A 86 15.06 -7.17 -4.17
C CYS A 86 16.14 -6.14 -3.82
N VAL A 87 15.86 -4.84 -4.00
CA VAL A 87 16.81 -3.75 -3.68
C VAL A 87 17.07 -3.65 -2.17
N VAL A 88 16.01 -3.70 -1.35
CA VAL A 88 16.13 -3.68 0.12
C VAL A 88 16.94 -4.88 0.61
N ARG A 89 16.69 -6.07 0.04
CA ARG A 89 17.45 -7.28 0.36
C ARG A 89 18.91 -7.18 -0.05
N PHE A 90 19.20 -6.59 -1.20
CA PHE A 90 20.56 -6.30 -1.61
C PHE A 90 21.28 -5.36 -0.63
N PHE A 91 20.60 -4.34 -0.09
CA PHE A 91 21.20 -3.45 0.91
C PHE A 91 21.50 -4.15 2.24
N HIS A 92 20.61 -5.02 2.71
CA HIS A 92 20.87 -5.85 3.90
C HIS A 92 22.12 -6.71 3.74
N TYR A 93 22.30 -7.32 2.57
CA TYR A 93 23.51 -8.08 2.26
C TYR A 93 24.76 -7.19 2.15
N ALA A 94 24.69 -6.11 1.37
CA ALA A 94 25.87 -5.31 1.02
C ALA A 94 26.38 -4.42 2.15
N LEU A 95 25.50 -3.91 3.03
CA LEU A 95 25.88 -2.96 4.08
C LEU A 95 26.02 -3.64 5.46
N PHE A 96 25.30 -4.74 5.70
CA PHE A 96 25.18 -5.34 7.02
C PHE A 96 25.54 -6.84 7.03
N GLU A 97 26.11 -7.35 5.94
CA GLU A 97 26.54 -8.76 5.81
C GLU A 97 25.40 -9.78 6.06
N GLY A 98 24.14 -9.40 5.84
CA GLY A 98 22.99 -10.31 5.94
C GLY A 98 22.96 -11.33 4.80
N THR A 99 22.13 -12.38 4.89
CA THR A 99 22.02 -13.37 3.83
C THR A 99 21.20 -12.87 2.64
N LEU A 100 21.80 -12.91 1.44
CA LEU A 100 21.18 -12.44 0.19
C LEU A 100 19.97 -13.30 -0.21
N LEU A 101 20.14 -14.63 -0.19
CA LEU A 101 19.19 -15.63 -0.67
C LEU A 101 18.37 -16.28 0.46
N SER A 102 17.98 -15.51 1.47
CA SER A 102 17.02 -15.98 2.48
C SER A 102 15.58 -15.76 2.00
N TRP A 103 14.90 -16.85 1.65
CA TRP A 103 13.52 -16.81 1.17
C TRP A 103 12.55 -16.25 2.22
N HIS A 104 12.78 -16.59 3.49
CA HIS A 104 11.98 -16.11 4.62
C HIS A 104 12.05 -14.59 4.75
N TYR A 105 13.27 -14.03 4.86
CA TYR A 105 13.43 -12.59 5.04
C TYR A 105 13.04 -11.79 3.79
N PHE A 106 13.31 -12.32 2.60
CA PHE A 106 12.85 -11.71 1.35
C PHE A 106 11.32 -11.58 1.29
N LEU A 107 10.58 -12.65 1.66
CA LEU A 107 9.12 -12.63 1.69
C LEU A 107 8.60 -11.63 2.71
N THR A 108 9.18 -11.59 3.92
CA THR A 108 8.73 -10.66 4.98
C THR A 108 8.91 -9.20 4.55
N ASP A 109 10.11 -8.81 4.10
CA ASP A 109 10.38 -7.45 3.61
C ASP A 109 9.47 -7.09 2.44
N THR A 110 9.37 -7.98 1.45
CA THR A 110 8.55 -7.72 0.26
C THR A 110 7.08 -7.59 0.62
N ALA A 111 6.56 -8.38 1.57
CA ALA A 111 5.19 -8.26 2.05
C ALA A 111 4.93 -6.91 2.71
N PHE A 112 5.86 -6.42 3.53
CA PHE A 112 5.77 -5.10 4.13
C PHE A 112 5.82 -3.98 3.08
N LEU A 113 6.78 -4.02 2.15
CA LEU A 113 6.91 -3.03 1.09
C LEU A 113 5.69 -3.03 0.17
N LEU A 114 5.14 -4.21 -0.15
CA LEU A 114 3.91 -4.35 -0.92
C LEU A 114 2.73 -3.74 -0.18
N ALA A 115 2.61 -3.98 1.12
CA ALA A 115 1.56 -3.39 1.94
C ALA A 115 1.63 -1.85 1.93
N VAL A 116 2.82 -1.29 2.18
CA VAL A 116 3.03 0.17 2.17
C VAL A 116 2.80 0.76 0.79
N THR A 117 3.26 0.10 -0.28
CA THR A 117 3.01 0.50 -1.67
C THR A 117 1.52 0.53 -1.97
N THR A 118 0.77 -0.47 -1.50
CA THR A 118 -0.68 -0.57 -1.68
C THR A 118 -1.42 0.56 -0.97
N LEU A 119 -1.02 0.87 0.27
CA LEU A 119 -1.59 1.98 1.03
C LEU A 119 -1.29 3.32 0.35
N GLY A 120 -0.07 3.54 -0.13
CA GLY A 120 0.30 4.73 -0.90
C GLY A 120 -0.50 4.87 -2.19
N PHE A 121 -0.67 3.76 -2.93
CA PHE A 121 -1.49 3.72 -4.14
C PHE A 121 -2.95 4.10 -3.83
N ARG A 122 -3.55 3.51 -2.78
CA ARG A 122 -4.92 3.80 -2.38
C ARG A 122 -5.12 5.23 -1.89
N ALA A 123 -4.13 5.79 -1.19
CA ALA A 123 -4.22 7.17 -0.72
C ALA A 123 -4.33 8.15 -1.89
N GLU A 124 -3.51 7.97 -2.92
CA GLU A 124 -3.57 8.83 -4.10
C GLU A 124 -4.85 8.57 -4.91
N ARG A 125 -5.32 7.32 -5.03
CA ARG A 125 -6.62 7.02 -5.67
C ARG A 125 -7.80 7.68 -4.96
N ALA A 126 -7.84 7.65 -3.64
CA ALA A 126 -8.90 8.30 -2.85
C ALA A 126 -8.93 9.82 -3.11
N LYS A 127 -7.77 10.47 -3.12
CA LYS A 127 -7.62 11.88 -3.46
C LYS A 127 -8.09 12.17 -4.89
N GLN A 128 -7.67 11.36 -5.86
CA GLN A 128 -8.08 11.51 -7.26
C GLN A 128 -9.60 11.40 -7.45
N MET A 129 -10.24 10.44 -6.79
CA MET A 129 -11.69 10.26 -6.88
C MET A 129 -12.45 11.44 -6.30
N GLY A 130 -12.02 11.98 -5.14
CA GLY A 130 -12.66 13.16 -4.55
C GLY A 130 -12.42 14.47 -5.32
N THR A 131 -11.29 14.60 -6.03
CA THR A 131 -10.92 15.86 -6.72
C THR A 131 -11.33 15.88 -8.19
N ARG A 132 -11.04 14.82 -8.95
CA ARG A 132 -11.31 14.74 -10.40
C ARG A 132 -12.73 14.24 -10.69
N TYR A 133 -13.23 13.34 -9.85
CA TYR A 133 -14.56 12.76 -9.98
C TYR A 133 -15.50 13.20 -8.85
N GLY A 134 -15.26 14.39 -8.29
CA GLY A 134 -16.03 14.94 -7.16
C GLY A 134 -17.54 15.04 -7.39
N TRP A 135 -17.98 15.04 -8.65
CA TRP A 135 -19.38 15.03 -9.07
C TRP A 135 -20.06 13.66 -8.90
N LEU A 136 -19.29 12.56 -8.89
CA LEU A 136 -19.80 11.20 -8.74
C LEU A 136 -19.33 10.54 -7.44
N TYR A 137 -18.18 10.96 -6.90
CA TYR A 137 -17.56 10.35 -5.73
C TYR A 137 -17.11 11.40 -4.72
N ARG A 138 -17.19 11.05 -3.45
CA ARG A 138 -16.64 11.83 -2.32
C ARG A 138 -15.54 11.03 -1.65
N GLN A 139 -14.43 11.69 -1.29
CA GLN A 139 -13.39 11.06 -0.50
C GLN A 139 -13.92 10.66 0.89
N ALA A 140 -13.67 9.42 1.29
CA ALA A 140 -14.10 8.84 2.56
C ALA A 140 -12.86 8.36 3.33
N GLY A 141 -12.18 9.31 3.99
CA GLY A 141 -10.93 9.08 4.71
C GLY A 141 -9.69 9.06 3.81
N PRO A 142 -8.52 8.69 4.37
CA PRO A 142 -7.25 8.76 3.66
C PRO A 142 -7.11 7.73 2.54
N PHE A 143 -7.80 6.57 2.61
CA PHE A 143 -7.60 5.44 1.68
C PHE A 143 -8.87 5.00 0.93
N GLY A 144 -9.98 5.71 1.10
CA GLY A 144 -11.29 5.33 0.57
C GLY A 144 -12.06 6.49 -0.05
N TRP A 145 -13.09 6.14 -0.81
CA TRP A 145 -14.08 7.02 -1.41
C TRP A 145 -15.44 6.31 -1.46
N THR A 146 -16.50 7.10 -1.43
CA THR A 146 -17.89 6.63 -1.57
C THR A 146 -18.53 7.32 -2.75
N GLU A 147 -19.60 6.75 -3.29
CA GLU A 147 -20.46 7.44 -4.24
C GLU A 147 -21.03 8.70 -3.56
N GLY A 148 -20.98 9.83 -4.26
CA GLY A 148 -21.69 11.04 -3.87
C GLY A 148 -23.17 10.84 -4.15
N VAL A 149 -24.04 11.31 -3.25
CA VAL A 149 -25.49 11.35 -3.54
C VAL A 149 -25.65 12.14 -4.85
N PRO A 150 -26.29 11.57 -5.90
CA PRO A 150 -26.58 12.33 -7.11
C PRO A 150 -27.33 13.59 -6.68
N SER A 151 -26.83 14.77 -7.03
CA SER A 151 -27.56 16.01 -6.80
C SER A 151 -28.87 15.93 -7.58
N ALA A 152 -29.96 15.62 -6.87
CA ALA A 152 -31.31 15.59 -7.42
C ALA A 152 -31.75 17.03 -7.69
N THR A 153 -31.25 17.67 -8.76
CA THR A 153 -31.73 18.97 -9.23
C THR A 153 -31.19 19.25 -10.63
N HIS A 154 -32.00 18.99 -11.65
CA HIS A 154 -32.52 19.97 -12.63
C HIS A 154 -33.66 19.30 -13.42
N GLY A 155 -34.71 18.94 -12.70
CA GLY A 155 -36.07 18.91 -13.24
C GLY A 155 -36.85 19.94 -12.43
N ASP A 156 -37.75 20.67 -13.10
CA ASP A 156 -38.53 21.85 -12.65
C ASP A 156 -37.85 23.16 -13.07
N THR A 157 -38.36 23.99 -14.00
CA THR A 157 -39.66 24.11 -14.68
C THR A 157 -39.49 25.02 -15.91
N ALA A 158 -40.32 24.79 -16.94
CA ALA A 158 -40.76 25.66 -18.06
C ALA A 158 -40.38 25.12 -19.44
#